data_AF-A0A957NSJ5-F1
#
_entry.id   AF-A0A957NSJ5-F1
#
_cell.length_a   1.000
_cell.length_b   1.000
_cell.length_c   1.000
_cell.angle_alpha   90.00
_cell.angle_beta   90.00
_cell.angle_gamma   90.00
#
_symmetry.space_group_name_H-M   'P 1'
#
loop_
_entity.id
_entity.type
_entity.pdbx_description
1 polymer ?
#
loop_
_entity_poly.entity_id
_entity_poly.type
_entity_poly.pdbx_seq_one_letter_code
_entity_poly.pdbx_strand_id
1 'polypeptide(L)'
;MVYPRWSFAYPNADFTQATVTMTQDNQPITTTQATAETGSGDNTLVWRTAVAAGGTQWPTPTTDTAYEVMIDNVLIDGAPHNFSYTVTVFDPMRPLVPPPTGVQQLYLPLILR
;
A
#
# COMPACT_ATOMS: atom_id res chain seq x y z
N MET A 1 -8.80 -10.79 5.92
CA MET A 1 -8.05 -11.49 4.86
C MET A 1 -7.37 -10.45 4.00
N VAL A 2 -6.07 -10.56 3.75
CA VAL A 2 -5.31 -9.62 2.90
C VAL A 2 -4.84 -10.36 1.65
N TYR A 3 -5.01 -9.73 0.48
CA TYR A 3 -4.61 -10.30 -0.79
C TYR A 3 -3.16 -9.94 -1.12
N PRO A 4 -2.38 -10.87 -1.70
CA PRO A 4 -0.97 -10.62 -2.06
C PRO A 4 -0.79 -9.78 -3.33
N ARG A 5 -1.89 -9.30 -3.95
CA ARG A 5 -1.89 -8.40 -5.10
C ARG A 5 -2.09 -6.97 -4.61
N TRP A 6 -1.12 -6.12 -4.86
CA TRP A 6 -1.11 -4.71 -4.47
C TRP A 6 -1.12 -3.85 -5.74
N SER A 7 -1.56 -2.61 -5.62
CA SER A 7 -1.65 -1.69 -6.76
C SER A 7 -1.46 -0.24 -6.36
N PHE A 8 -0.93 0.54 -7.29
CA PHE A 8 -0.78 1.98 -7.19
C PHE A 8 -1.31 2.62 -8.46
N ALA A 9 -2.27 3.53 -8.34
CA ALA A 9 -2.86 4.24 -9.45
C ALA A 9 -2.51 5.73 -9.37
N TYR A 10 -2.20 6.33 -10.52
CA TYR A 10 -1.93 7.76 -10.58
C TYR A 10 -2.38 8.32 -11.95
N PRO A 11 -3.13 9.44 -11.99
CA PRO A 11 -3.62 10.02 -13.24
C PRO A 11 -2.47 10.40 -14.19
N ASN A 12 -2.60 10.05 -15.47
CA ASN A 12 -1.62 10.34 -16.52
C ASN A 12 -0.20 9.77 -16.29
N ALA A 13 -0.02 8.87 -15.33
CA ALA A 13 1.30 8.27 -15.06
C ALA A 13 1.64 7.18 -16.06
N ASP A 14 2.89 7.14 -16.52
CA ASP A 14 3.45 6.02 -17.26
C ASP A 14 4.35 5.19 -16.32
N PHE A 15 4.00 3.91 -16.18
CA PHE A 15 4.67 2.94 -15.30
C PHE A 15 5.60 1.97 -16.07
N THR A 16 5.81 2.16 -17.37
CA THR A 16 6.59 1.23 -18.21
C THR A 16 8.03 1.03 -17.75
N GLN A 17 8.58 2.02 -17.05
CA GLN A 17 9.93 1.98 -16.49
C GLN A 17 9.95 2.03 -14.96
N ALA A 18 8.78 1.91 -14.32
CA ALA A 18 8.67 2.00 -12.88
C ALA A 18 9.17 0.73 -12.19
N THR A 19 9.77 0.89 -11.01
CA THR A 19 10.19 -0.23 -10.17
C THR A 19 9.56 -0.17 -8.80
N VAL A 20 8.99 -1.28 -8.34
CA VAL A 20 8.51 -1.43 -6.97
C VAL A 20 9.55 -2.16 -6.14
N THR A 21 9.85 -1.60 -4.97
CA THR A 21 10.56 -2.30 -3.90
C THR A 21 9.69 -2.30 -2.65
N MET A 22 9.76 -3.39 -1.89
CA MET A 22 9.07 -3.54 -0.63
C MET A 22 10.02 -4.04 0.44
N THR A 23 9.91 -3.51 1.64
CA THR A 23 10.63 -4.00 2.81
C THR A 23 9.67 -4.24 3.98
N GLN A 24 10.04 -5.18 4.84
CA GLN A 24 9.48 -5.34 6.18
C GLN A 24 10.66 -5.36 7.14
N ASP A 25 10.67 -4.49 8.15
CA ASP A 25 11.79 -4.40 9.11
C ASP A 25 13.17 -4.28 8.43
N ASN A 26 13.25 -3.47 7.36
CA ASN A 26 14.41 -3.31 6.48
C ASN A 26 14.84 -4.56 5.69
N GLN A 27 14.07 -5.66 5.75
CA GLN A 27 14.32 -6.85 4.96
C GLN A 27 13.55 -6.79 3.63
N PRO A 28 14.22 -7.02 2.48
CA PRO A 28 13.57 -6.94 1.18
C PRO A 28 12.54 -8.06 1.00
N ILE A 29 11.39 -7.69 0.43
CA ILE A 29 10.35 -8.60 -0.01
C ILE A 29 10.41 -8.69 -1.53
N THR A 30 10.52 -9.90 -2.04
CA THR A 30 10.48 -10.14 -3.49
C THR A 30 9.12 -9.74 -4.06
N THR A 31 9.15 -8.83 -5.03
CA THR A 31 7.98 -8.37 -5.79
C THR A 31 8.07 -8.83 -7.25
N THR A 32 6.93 -9.18 -7.82
CA THR A 32 6.77 -9.45 -9.25
C THR A 32 5.71 -8.52 -9.80
N GLN A 33 6.12 -7.58 -10.65
CA GLN A 33 5.19 -6.66 -11.31
C GLN A 33 4.36 -7.42 -12.34
N ALA A 34 3.06 -7.14 -12.36
CA ALA A 34 2.20 -7.53 -13.47
C ALA A 34 2.31 -6.46 -14.57
N THR A 35 2.09 -6.87 -15.82
CA THR A 35 2.06 -5.93 -16.95
C THR A 35 1.05 -4.83 -16.67
N ALA A 36 1.47 -3.56 -16.83
CA ALA A 36 0.57 -2.42 -16.69
C ALA A 36 -0.54 -2.52 -17.75
N GLU A 37 -1.80 -2.53 -17.33
CA GLU A 37 -2.93 -2.43 -18.24
C GLU A 37 -3.17 -0.96 -18.54
N THR A 38 -3.01 -0.58 -19.81
CA THR A 38 -3.40 0.74 -20.32
C THR A 38 -4.74 0.58 -21.05
N GLY A 39 -5.74 1.42 -20.74
CA GLY A 39 -6.95 1.47 -21.57
C GLY A 39 -8.30 1.79 -20.93
N SER A 40 -8.43 1.95 -19.60
CA SER A 40 -9.64 2.51 -18.97
C SER A 40 -9.38 2.86 -17.49
N GLY A 41 -9.51 4.13 -17.10
CA GLY A 41 -9.23 4.63 -15.74
C GLY A 41 -7.83 5.24 -15.58
N ASP A 42 -7.45 5.56 -14.34
CA ASP A 42 -6.07 5.96 -14.03
C ASP A 42 -5.12 4.80 -14.32
N ASN A 43 -3.98 5.11 -14.92
CA ASN A 43 -2.93 4.11 -15.15
C ASN A 43 -2.55 3.51 -13.80
N THR A 44 -2.42 2.19 -13.77
CA THR A 44 -2.25 1.44 -12.52
C THR A 44 -1.07 0.47 -12.65
N LEU A 45 -0.12 0.61 -11.73
CA LEU A 45 0.92 -0.37 -11.50
C LEU A 45 0.41 -1.43 -10.54
N VAL A 46 0.56 -2.71 -10.92
CA VAL A 46 0.13 -3.86 -10.11
C VAL A 46 1.32 -4.76 -9.86
N TRP A 47 1.46 -5.27 -8.65
CA TRP A 47 2.48 -6.28 -8.33
C TRP A 47 1.96 -7.32 -7.34
N ARG A 48 2.67 -8.45 -7.30
CA ARG A 48 2.48 -9.52 -6.33
C ARG A 48 3.72 -9.68 -5.50
N THR A 49 3.57 -10.11 -4.25
CA THR A 49 4.70 -10.37 -3.36
C THR A 49 4.89 -11.86 -3.12
N ALA A 50 6.13 -12.30 -2.88
CA ALA A 50 6.42 -13.69 -2.53
C ALA A 50 6.05 -14.10 -1.09
N VAL A 51 5.53 -13.18 -0.27
CA VAL A 51 5.20 -13.43 1.16
C VAL A 51 4.08 -14.46 1.35
N ALA A 52 3.27 -14.70 0.31
CA ALA A 52 2.23 -15.73 0.33
C ALA A 52 2.83 -17.11 0.06
N ALA A 53 3.07 -17.90 1.12
CA ALA A 53 3.29 -19.34 0.99
C ALA A 53 2.06 -19.97 0.27
N GLY A 54 2.19 -20.27 -1.02
CA GLY A 54 1.08 -20.79 -1.84
C GLY A 54 0.30 -19.74 -2.67
N GLY A 55 0.72 -18.47 -2.68
CA GLY A 55 0.34 -17.49 -3.71
C GLY A 55 -1.09 -16.92 -3.68
N THR A 56 -1.94 -17.37 -2.76
CA THR A 56 -3.36 -16.98 -2.71
C THR A 56 -3.73 -16.08 -1.53
N GLN A 57 -2.98 -16.10 -0.42
CA GLN A 57 -3.29 -15.31 0.77
C GLN A 57 -2.06 -14.73 1.45
N TRP A 58 -2.16 -13.50 1.96
CA TRP A 58 -1.17 -12.93 2.88
C TRP A 58 -1.18 -13.68 4.22
N PRO A 59 -0.01 -13.93 4.86
CA PRO A 59 0.03 -14.46 6.21
C PRO A 59 -0.79 -13.60 7.17
N THR A 60 -1.57 -14.21 8.05
CA THR A 60 -2.27 -13.45 9.09
C THR A 60 -1.24 -13.04 10.15
N PRO A 61 -1.00 -11.74 10.38
CA PRO A 61 0.00 -11.35 11.35
C PRO A 61 -0.55 -11.45 12.78
N THR A 62 0.33 -11.71 13.75
CA THR A 62 0.01 -11.75 15.19
C THR A 62 0.18 -10.40 15.89
N THR A 63 0.66 -9.40 15.16
CA THR A 63 0.80 -7.99 15.55
C THR A 63 0.71 -7.13 14.29
N ASP A 64 0.27 -5.88 14.39
CA ASP A 64 0.28 -4.97 13.23
C ASP A 64 1.66 -4.93 12.59
N THR A 65 1.74 -5.21 11.29
CA THR A 65 2.99 -5.33 10.55
C THR A 65 3.08 -4.23 9.51
N ALA A 66 4.14 -3.43 9.57
CA ALA A 66 4.40 -2.35 8.63
C ALA A 66 5.25 -2.84 7.45
N TYR A 67 4.88 -2.39 6.25
CA TYR A 67 5.60 -2.63 5.01
C TYR A 67 5.91 -1.28 4.38
N GLU A 68 7.17 -1.02 4.07
CA GLU A 68 7.57 0.17 3.33
C GLU A 68 7.53 -0.17 1.85
N VAL A 69 6.88 0.68 1.07
CA VAL A 69 6.77 0.56 -0.38
C VAL A 69 7.45 1.77 -1.01
N MET A 70 8.40 1.51 -1.90
CA MET A 70 9.01 2.53 -2.74
C MET A 70 8.73 2.20 -4.20
N ILE A 71 8.23 3.18 -4.93
CA ILE A 71 7.95 3.12 -6.36
C ILE A 71 8.80 4.18 -7.03
N ASP A 72 9.80 3.74 -7.79
CA ASP A 72 10.72 4.63 -8.49
C ASP A 72 10.37 4.76 -9.96
N ASN A 73 10.78 5.90 -10.54
CA ASN A 73 10.75 6.14 -11.98
C ASN A 73 9.35 6.04 -12.61
N VAL A 74 8.34 6.53 -11.89
CA VAL A 74 6.99 6.77 -12.43
C VAL A 74 7.06 8.04 -13.27
N LEU A 75 6.74 7.95 -14.57
CA LEU A 75 6.79 9.11 -15.44
C LEU A 75 5.45 9.87 -15.39
N ILE A 76 5.48 11.17 -15.08
CA ILE A 76 4.31 12.05 -15.12
C ILE A 76 4.66 13.19 -16.07
N ASP A 77 3.89 13.33 -17.15
CA ASP A 77 4.19 14.27 -18.24
C ASP A 77 5.63 14.15 -18.78
N GLY A 78 6.18 12.93 -18.75
CA GLY A 78 7.54 12.59 -19.20
C GLY A 78 8.66 12.85 -18.19
N ALA A 79 8.35 13.38 -17.00
CA ALA A 79 9.33 13.57 -15.92
C ALA A 79 9.27 12.43 -14.90
N PRO A 80 10.41 11.92 -14.38
CA PRO A 80 10.41 10.85 -13.39
C PRO A 80 10.07 11.34 -11.99
N HIS A 81 9.22 10.58 -11.29
CA HIS A 81 8.80 10.78 -9.92
C HIS A 81 8.93 9.48 -9.13
N ASN A 82 9.26 9.63 -7.83
CA ASN A 82 9.36 8.53 -6.90
C ASN A 82 8.33 8.71 -5.78
N PHE A 83 7.76 7.60 -5.33
CA PHE A 83 6.77 7.56 -4.25
C PHE A 83 7.27 6.62 -3.15
N SER A 84 7.10 7.03 -1.90
CA SER A 84 7.37 6.20 -0.73
C SER A 84 6.22 6.31 0.26
N TYR A 85 5.72 5.16 0.73
CA TYR A 85 4.63 5.10 1.70
C TYR A 85 4.69 3.81 2.51
N THR A 86 4.06 3.85 3.68
CA THR A 86 3.95 2.69 4.58
C THR A 86 2.55 2.09 4.50
N VAL A 87 2.48 0.77 4.35
CA VAL A 87 1.24 -0.01 4.44
C VAL A 87 1.28 -0.83 5.73
N THR A 88 0.25 -0.74 6.55
CA THR A 88 0.09 -1.58 7.75
C THR A 88 -0.90 -2.70 7.48
N VAL A 89 -0.44 -3.94 7.62
CA VAL A 89 -1.31 -5.12 7.68
C VAL A 89 -1.67 -5.35 9.15
N PHE A 90 -2.95 -5.19 9.47
CA PHE A 90 -3.45 -5.26 10.84
C PHE A 90 -3.51 -6.71 11.37
N ASP A 91 -3.19 -6.87 12.66
CA ASP A 91 -3.54 -8.07 13.42
C ASP A 91 -5.06 -8.09 13.66
N PRO A 92 -5.79 -9.05 13.09
CA PRO A 92 -7.24 -9.12 13.24
C PRO A 92 -7.70 -9.53 14.64
N MET A 93 -6.83 -10.11 15.47
CA MET A 93 -7.15 -10.55 16.84
C MET A 93 -6.83 -9.47 17.87
N ARG A 94 -6.15 -8.39 17.49
CA ARG A 94 -5.87 -7.27 18.37
C ARG A 94 -7.17 -6.54 18.74
N PRO A 95 -7.54 -6.46 20.03
CA PRO A 95 -8.65 -5.62 20.43
C PRO A 95 -8.29 -4.17 20.10
N LEU A 96 -9.16 -3.48 19.36
CA LEU A 96 -9.13 -2.02 19.36
C LEU A 96 -9.29 -1.60 20.82
N VAL A 97 -8.26 -1.03 21.44
CA VAL A 97 -8.44 -0.40 22.75
C VAL A 97 -9.42 0.75 22.50
N PRO A 98 -10.67 0.66 23.00
CA PRO A 98 -11.56 1.80 22.86
C PRO A 98 -10.90 2.99 23.56
N PRO A 99 -11.01 4.22 23.01
CA PRO A 99 -10.55 5.39 23.71
C PRO A 99 -11.13 5.35 25.14
N PRO A 100 -10.34 5.69 26.18
CA PRO A 100 -10.78 5.56 27.55
C PRO A 100 -12.14 6.23 27.72
N THR A 101 -13.12 5.44 28.18
CA THR A 101 -14.49 5.86 28.45
C THR A 101 -14.45 6.95 29.53
N GLY A 102 -14.31 8.20 29.11
CA GLY A 102 -14.05 9.31 30.04
C GLY A 102 -13.64 10.62 29.38
N VAL A 103 -13.15 10.61 28.14
CA VAL A 103 -12.97 11.86 27.39
C VAL A 103 -14.19 12.07 26.51
N GLN A 104 -15.12 12.92 26.98
CA GLN A 104 -16.15 13.50 26.13
C GLN A 104 -15.42 14.41 25.12
N GLN A 105 -14.94 13.84 24.01
CA GLN A 105 -14.47 14.65 22.89
C GLN A 105 -15.69 15.34 22.29
N LEU A 106 -15.86 16.62 22.66
CA LEU A 106 -16.71 17.56 21.96
C LEU A 106 -16.23 17.64 20.51
N TYR A 107 -16.88 16.89 19.63
CA TYR A 107 -16.82 17.17 18.20
C TYR A 107 -17.62 18.46 17.95
N LEU A 108 -16.96 19.62 18.02
CA LEU A 108 -17.49 20.80 17.32
C LEU A 108 -17.35 20.54 15.81
N PRO A 109 -18.42 20.71 15.01
CA PRO A 109 -18.27 20.67 13.56
C PRO A 109 -17.44 21.88 13.13
N LEU A 110 -16.24 21.64 12.59
CA LEU A 110 -15.46 22.68 11.94
C LEU A 110 -16.16 23.03 10.61
N ILE A 111 -17.02 24.04 10.64
CA ILE A 111 -17.50 24.71 9.43
C ILE A 111 -16.34 25.58 8.95
N LEU A 112 -15.69 25.21 7.85
CA LEU A 112 -14.84 26.16 7.11
C LEU A 112 -15.76 27.15 6.38
N ARG A 113 -15.56 28.45 6.64
CA ARG A 113 -15.93 29.53 5.72
C ARG A 113 -14.73 29.90 4.87
#